data_AF-A0A1J3DZW2-F1
#
_entry.id   AF-A0A1J3DZW2-F1
#
_cell.length_a   1.000
_cell.length_b   1.000
_cell.length_c   1.000
_cell.angle_alpha   90.00
_cell.angle_beta   90.00
_cell.angle_gamma   90.00
#
_symmetry.space_group_name_H-M   'P 1'
#
loop_
_entity.id
_entity.type
_entity.pdbx_description
1 polymer ?
#
loop_
_entity_poly.entity_id
_entity_poly.type
_entity_poly.pdbx_seq_one_letter_code
_entity_poly.pdbx_strand_id
1 'polypeptide(L)'
;QSSPCDGFEELAKKIANLCGNLPLGLHVVGLSLRGDSRHEWEHQLSKLESSLDRKIEDVLKVGYDKLLKKDQSLFLHIAFFFNNQAVDHLTTMLA
;
A
#
# COMPACT_ATOMS: atom_id res chain seq x y z
N GLN A 1 -6.34 1.47 -34.88
CA GLN A 1 -6.04 1.78 -33.47
C GLN A 1 -6.94 0.89 -32.64
N SER A 2 -6.36 0.00 -31.85
CA SER A 2 -7.09 -0.86 -30.92
C SER A 2 -6.41 -0.68 -29.58
N SER A 3 -7.11 -0.11 -28.60
CA SER A 3 -6.60 0.00 -27.23
C SER A 3 -6.33 -1.42 -26.70
N PRO A 4 -5.10 -1.80 -26.29
CA PRO A 4 -4.79 -3.15 -25.83
C PRO A 4 -5.17 -3.40 -24.35
N CYS A 5 -5.78 -2.44 -23.66
CA CYS A 5 -5.84 -2.41 -22.19
C CYS A 5 -7.14 -2.87 -21.54
N ASP A 6 -8.15 -3.34 -22.29
CA ASP A 6 -9.50 -3.67 -21.77
C ASP A 6 -9.54 -4.81 -20.72
N GLY A 7 -8.39 -5.42 -20.36
CA GLY A 7 -8.30 -6.47 -19.35
C GLY A 7 -7.53 -6.12 -18.07
N PHE A 8 -6.76 -5.03 -18.05
CA PHE A 8 -5.84 -4.70 -16.94
C PHE A 8 -6.23 -3.45 -16.16
N GLU A 9 -7.13 -2.62 -16.70
CA GLU A 9 -7.47 -1.31 -16.10
C GLU A 9 -7.99 -1.45 -14.66
N GLU A 10 -8.90 -2.39 -14.43
CA GLU A 10 -9.45 -2.64 -13.08
C GLU A 10 -8.40 -3.19 -12.11
N LEU A 11 -7.47 -4.03 -12.59
CA LEU A 11 -6.35 -4.51 -11.78
C LEU A 11 -5.39 -3.37 -11.44
N ALA A 12 -5.07 -2.52 -12.41
CA ALA A 12 -4.21 -1.36 -12.22
C ALA A 12 -4.82 -0.37 -11.22
N LYS A 13 -6.14 -0.11 -11.28
CA LYS A 13 -6.85 0.72 -10.29
C LYS A 13 -6.77 0.13 -8.88
N LYS A 14 -7.00 -1.18 -8.72
CA LYS A 14 -6.86 -1.86 -7.43
C LYS A 14 -5.45 -1.75 -6.86
N ILE A 15 -4.43 -1.99 -7.71
CA ILE A 15 -3.02 -1.87 -7.32
C ILE A 15 -2.68 -0.42 -6.92
N ALA A 16 -3.15 0.57 -7.68
CA ALA A 16 -2.95 1.98 -7.36
C ALA A 16 -3.59 2.35 -6.01
N ASN A 17 -4.80 1.86 -5.75
CA ASN A 17 -5.47 2.06 -4.46
C ASN A 17 -4.71 1.39 -3.31
N LEU A 18 -4.16 0.19 -3.51
CA LEU A 18 -3.33 -0.50 -2.51
C LEU A 18 -2.03 0.24 -2.21
N CYS A 19 -1.39 0.80 -3.24
CA CYS A 19 -0.19 1.62 -3.06
C CYS A 19 -0.49 2.96 -2.37
N GLY A 20 -1.75 3.39 -2.36
CA GLY A 20 -2.21 4.62 -1.75
C GLY A 20 -1.44 5.84 -2.26
N ASN A 21 -1.09 6.75 -1.34
CA ASN A 21 -0.35 7.97 -1.66
C ASN A 21 1.18 7.77 -1.63
N LEU A 22 1.67 6.57 -1.94
CA LEU A 22 3.10 6.26 -1.96
C LEU A 22 3.60 6.07 -3.41
N PRO A 23 4.12 7.13 -4.07
CA PRO A 23 4.64 7.04 -5.44
C PRO A 23 5.70 5.95 -5.62
N LEU A 24 6.52 5.73 -4.59
CA LEU A 24 7.55 4.69 -4.60
C LEU A 24 6.95 3.28 -4.59
N GLY A 25 5.86 3.06 -3.83
CA GLY A 25 5.13 1.78 -3.83
C GLY A 25 4.57 1.47 -5.22
N LEU A 26 3.93 2.47 -5.84
CA LEU A 26 3.40 2.35 -7.19
C LEU A 26 4.51 2.05 -8.22
N HIS A 27 5.66 2.70 -8.10
CA HIS A 27 6.78 2.48 -9.00
C HIS A 27 7.36 1.06 -8.88
N VAL A 28 7.59 0.57 -7.66
CA VAL A 28 8.14 -0.77 -7.42
C VAL A 28 7.18 -1.86 -7.91
N VAL A 29 5.89 -1.76 -7.58
CA VAL A 29 4.88 -2.75 -7.99
C VAL A 29 4.63 -2.68 -9.50
N GLY A 30 4.60 -1.47 -10.08
CA GLY A 30 4.45 -1.29 -11.53
C GLY A 30 5.63 -1.90 -12.32
N LEU A 31 6.85 -1.80 -11.78
CA LEU A 31 8.02 -2.45 -12.39
C LEU A 31 7.98 -3.97 -12.26
N SER A 32 7.53 -4.52 -11.13
CA SER A 32 7.46 -5.98 -10.94
C SER A 32 6.43 -6.66 -11.83
N LEU A 33 5.40 -5.95 -12.25
CA LEU A 33 4.30 -6.47 -13.08
C LEU A 33 4.51 -6.27 -14.59
N ARG A 34 5.58 -5.57 -14.98
CA ARG A 34 5.82 -5.22 -16.37
C ARG A 34 6.19 -6.45 -17.19
N GLY A 35 5.33 -6.79 -18.15
CA GLY A 35 5.52 -7.94 -19.04
C GLY A 35 4.81 -9.21 -18.56
N ASP A 36 4.17 -9.17 -17.39
CA ASP A 36 3.42 -10.28 -16.84
C ASP A 36 2.04 -10.46 -17.49
N SER A 37 1.53 -11.69 -17.42
CA SER A 37 0.18 -12.01 -17.87
C SER A 37 -0.89 -11.50 -16.90
N ARG A 38 -2.14 -11.39 -17.35
CA ARG A 38 -3.26 -11.00 -16.49
C ARG A 38 -3.44 -11.92 -15.28
N HIS A 39 -3.29 -13.22 -15.48
CA HIS A 39 -3.37 -14.20 -14.38
C HIS A 39 -2.27 -13.94 -13.33
N GLU A 40 -1.07 -13.59 -13.78
CA GLU A 40 0.02 -13.27 -12.85
C GLU A 40 -0.26 -11.97 -12.09
N TRP A 41 -0.86 -10.96 -12.74
CA TRP A 41 -1.32 -9.75 -12.05
C TRP A 41 -2.37 -10.06 -10.97
N GLU A 42 -3.34 -10.92 -11.27
CA GLU A 42 -4.36 -11.34 -10.31
C GLU A 42 -3.75 -12.09 -9.12
N HIS A 43 -2.76 -12.95 -9.38
CA HIS A 43 -2.02 -13.68 -8.34
C HIS A 43 -1.16 -12.74 -7.46
N GLN A 44 -0.39 -11.83 -8.06
CA GLN A 44 0.41 -10.85 -7.32
C GLN A 44 -0.48 -9.89 -6.53
N LEU A 45 -1.62 -9.47 -7.09
CA LEU A 45 -2.61 -8.64 -6.41
C LEU A 45 -3.17 -9.37 -5.17
N SER A 46 -3.57 -10.64 -5.29
CA SER A 46 -4.03 -11.43 -4.15
C SER A 46 -2.96 -11.56 -3.06
N LYS A 47 -1.69 -11.70 -3.45
CA LYS A 47 -0.56 -11.71 -2.51
C LYS A 47 -0.36 -10.36 -1.82
N LEU A 48 -0.49 -9.25 -2.55
CA LEU A 48 -0.42 -7.88 -2.01
C LEU A 48 -1.58 -7.54 -1.06
N GLU A 49 -2.79 -8.04 -1.36
CA GLU A 49 -3.97 -7.84 -0.51
C GLU A 49 -3.89 -8.67 0.79
N SER A 50 -3.25 -9.84 0.75
CA SER A 50 -3.12 -10.73 1.91
C SER A 50 -1.87 -10.46 2.75
N SER A 51 -0.81 -9.93 2.14
CA SER A 51 0.45 -9.65 2.83
C SER A 51 1.20 -8.51 2.13
N LEU A 52 1.81 -7.65 2.94
CA LEU A 52 2.78 -6.71 2.40
C LEU A 52 4.00 -7.50 1.92
N ASP A 53 4.50 -7.24 0.70
CA ASP A 53 5.72 -7.88 0.24
C ASP A 53 6.86 -7.62 1.24
N ARG A 54 7.60 -8.67 1.61
CA ARG A 54 8.63 -8.56 2.65
C ARG A 54 9.65 -7.47 2.38
N LYS A 55 10.01 -7.22 1.11
CA LYS A 55 10.96 -6.14 0.79
C LYS A 55 10.37 -4.76 1.07
N ILE A 56 9.07 -4.58 0.82
CA ILE A 56 8.36 -3.34 1.13
C ILE A 56 8.22 -3.20 2.65
N GLU A 57 7.87 -4.28 3.34
CA GLU A 57 7.81 -4.31 4.81
C GLU A 57 9.14 -3.92 5.42
N ASP A 58 10.25 -4.53 4.99
CA ASP A 58 11.59 -4.25 5.51
C ASP A 58 11.97 -2.77 5.33
N VAL A 59 11.63 -2.16 4.19
CA VAL A 59 11.90 -0.74 3.93
C VAL A 59 11.07 0.17 4.85
N LEU A 60 9.77 -0.10 5.01
CA LEU A 60 8.90 0.71 5.87
C LEU A 60 9.23 0.53 7.36
N LYS A 61 9.62 -0.69 7.74
CA LYS A 61 9.97 -1.06 9.11
C LYS A 61 11.18 -0.32 9.64
N VAL A 62 12.14 0.07 8.78
CA VAL A 62 13.25 0.95 9.17
C VAL A 62 12.77 2.27 9.77
N GLY A 63 11.66 2.82 9.28
CA GLY A 63 11.06 4.04 9.85
C GLY A 63 10.39 3.77 11.19
N TYR A 64 9.63 2.68 11.27
CA TYR A 64 8.92 2.27 12.49
C TYR A 64 9.87 1.90 13.64
N ASP A 65 10.94 1.16 13.36
CA ASP A 65 11.92 0.71 14.35
C ASP A 65 12.74 1.88 14.94
N LYS A 66 12.78 3.03 14.25
CA LYS A 66 13.41 4.26 14.76
C LYS A 66 12.53 5.06 15.72
N LEU A 67 11.23 4.76 15.79
CA LEU A 67 10.30 5.44 16.69
C LEU A 67 10.57 5.03 18.14
N LEU A 68 10.30 5.93 19.09
CA LEU A 68 10.28 5.57 20.52
C LEU A 68 9.15 4.57 20.78
N LYS A 69 9.28 3.70 21.79
CA LYS A 69 8.26 2.68 22.11
C LYS A 69 6.83 3.23 22.24
N LYS A 70 6.70 4.43 22.83
CA LYS A 70 5.39 5.11 22.96
C LYS A 70 4.81 5.51 21.60
N ASP A 71 5.66 5.95 20.67
CA ASP A 71 5.26 6.43 19.35
C ASP A 71 4.99 5.26 18.40
N GLN A 72 5.67 4.12 18.60
CA GLN A 72 5.33 2.84 17.95
C GLN A 72 3.92 2.39 18.32
N SER A 73 3.58 2.39 19.61
CA SER A 73 2.23 2.06 20.07
C SER A 73 1.18 3.02 19.49
N LEU A 74 1.47 4.32 19.48
CA LEU A 74 0.60 5.33 18.89
C LEU A 74 0.42 5.11 17.38
N PHE A 75 1.49 4.83 16.64
CA PHE A 75 1.43 4.53 15.21
C PHE A 75 0.50 3.34 14.93
N LEU A 76 0.61 2.26 15.71
CA LEU A 76 -0.28 1.10 15.57
C LEU A 76 -1.74 1.46 15.87
N HIS A 77 -2.00 2.28 16.89
CA HIS A 77 -3.37 2.74 17.18
C HIS A 77 -3.95 3.58 16.03
N ILE A 78 -3.15 4.49 15.45
CA ILE A 78 -3.55 5.28 14.28
C ILE A 78 -3.83 4.37 13.09
N ALA A 79 -2.91 3.45 12.78
CA ALA A 79 -3.06 2.52 11.67
C ALA A 79 -4.25 1.56 11.84
N PHE A 80 -4.61 1.20 13.07
CA PHE A 80 -5.69 0.25 13.34
C PHE A 80 -7.07 0.92 13.41
N PHE A 81 -7.20 2.02 14.16
CA PHE A 81 -8.49 2.66 14.43
C PHE A 81 -8.80 3.83 13.50
N PHE A 82 -7.76 4.48 12.98
CA PHE A 82 -7.90 5.79 12.34
C PHE A 82 -7.23 5.85 10.97
N ASN A 83 -7.07 4.70 10.32
CA ASN A 83 -6.52 4.65 8.98
C ASN A 83 -7.41 5.48 8.03
N ASN A 84 -6.77 6.36 7.24
CA ASN A 84 -7.44 7.31 6.33
C ASN A 84 -8.40 8.32 6.99
N GLN A 85 -8.30 8.57 8.30
CA GLN A 85 -9.04 9.64 8.96
C GLN A 85 -8.30 10.98 8.86
N ALA A 86 -9.05 12.08 8.82
CA ALA A 86 -8.48 13.42 8.81
C ALA A 86 -7.70 13.71 10.10
N VAL A 87 -6.54 14.36 9.98
CA VAL A 87 -5.69 14.70 11.13
C VAL A 87 -6.45 15.56 12.15
N ASP A 88 -7.29 16.49 11.69
CA ASP A 88 -8.09 17.34 12.58
C ASP A 88 -9.09 16.52 13.44
N HIS A 89 -9.65 15.45 12.86
CA HIS A 89 -10.53 14.53 13.59
C HIS A 89 -9.75 13.72 14.63
N LEU A 90 -8.55 13.26 14.26
CA LEU A 90 -7.63 12.57 15.15
C LEU A 90 -7.20 13.43 16.34
N THR A 91 -6.80 14.67 16.09
CA THR A 91 -6.39 15.61 17.14
C THR A 91 -7.54 15.90 18.11
N THR A 92 -8.77 15.96 17.61
CA THR A 92 -9.97 16.17 18.46
C THR A 92 -10.24 14.96 19.36
N MET A 93 -10.02 13.74 18.88
CA MET A 93 -10.24 12.51 19.67
C MET A 93 -9.14 12.22 20.69
N LEU A 94 -7.93 12.73 20.46
CA LEU A 94 -6.74 12.49 21.29
C LEU A 94 -6.41 13.66 22.24
N ALA A 95 -7.17 14.75 22.18
CA ALA A 95 -7.09 15.91 23.09
C ALA A 95 -7.77 15.62 24.44
#